data_AF-A0A6A7B5R7-F1
#
_entry.id   AF-A0A6A7B5R7-F1
#
_cell.length_a   1.000
_cell.length_b   1.000
_cell.length_c   1.000
_cell.angle_alpha   90.00
_cell.angle_beta   90.00
_cell.angle_gamma   90.00
#
_symmetry.space_group_name_H-M   'P 1'
#
loop_
_entity.id
_entity.type
_entity.pdbx_description
1 polymer ?
#
loop_
_entity_poly.entity_id
_entity_poly.type
_entity_poly.pdbx_seq_one_letter_code
_entity_poly.pdbx_strand_id
1 'polypeptide(L)'
;MRPTFGDDWSVRKEATYTQAMKWDSGNLSVTGFRLLCKAANNPNARAALVLPITGIDFKSLAVEVGQFPSETTGDGLDLTRCVLYALKNPDEDLIYPRDFASLTSSLGGPIKPRAKTHDRETFGRWKKLSAVGPANPFTAEESRG
;
A
#
# COMPACT_ATOMS: atom_id res chain seq x y z
N MET A 1 3.71 1.88 33.42
CA MET A 1 4.77 0.97 32.95
C MET A 1 4.78 1.06 31.43
N ARG A 2 5.80 1.70 30.82
CA ARG A 2 5.94 1.79 29.36
C ARG A 2 6.74 0.58 28.89
N PRO A 3 6.37 -0.10 27.78
CA PRO A 3 7.24 -1.12 27.21
C PRO A 3 8.48 -0.43 26.64
N THR A 4 9.65 -0.83 27.13
CA THR A 4 10.94 -0.47 26.55
C THR A 4 11.13 -1.29 25.29
N PHE A 5 11.16 -0.64 24.12
CA PHE A 5 11.53 -1.27 22.87
C PHE A 5 12.95 -1.85 23.03
N GLY A 6 13.12 -3.14 22.75
CA GLY A 6 14.39 -3.84 22.95
C GLY A 6 15.52 -3.26 22.11
N ASP A 7 16.71 -3.21 22.69
CA ASP A 7 17.97 -2.66 22.15
C ASP A 7 18.54 -3.43 20.93
N ASP A 8 17.76 -4.32 20.32
CA ASP A 8 18.23 -5.25 19.27
C ASP A 8 17.82 -4.86 17.84
N TRP A 9 17.13 -3.73 17.66
CA TRP A 9 16.81 -3.24 16.32
C TRP A 9 18.04 -2.53 15.73
N SER A 10 18.49 -2.98 14.56
CA SER A 10 19.56 -2.32 13.80
C SER A 10 19.04 -1.92 12.42
N VAL A 11 19.35 -0.69 12.00
CA VAL A 11 19.13 -0.26 10.62
C VAL A 11 20.09 -1.05 9.74
N ARG A 12 19.57 -2.02 8.97
CA ARG A 12 20.35 -2.65 7.91
C ARG A 12 20.58 -1.60 6.83
N LYS A 13 21.83 -1.40 6.42
CA LYS A 13 22.12 -0.68 5.18
C LYS A 13 21.34 -1.37 4.07
N GLU A 14 20.58 -0.59 3.32
CA GLU A 14 19.86 -1.05 2.13
C GLU A 14 20.82 -1.91 1.31
N ALA A 15 20.46 -3.18 1.09
CA ALA A 15 21.26 -4.02 0.20
C ALA A 15 21.35 -3.27 -1.11
N THR A 16 22.57 -3.07 -1.62
CA THR A 16 22.79 -2.42 -2.92
C THR A 16 22.10 -3.26 -3.98
N TYR A 17 20.83 -2.94 -4.25
CA TYR A 17 20.07 -3.55 -5.33
C TYR A 17 20.69 -2.99 -6.60
N THR A 18 21.68 -3.70 -7.13
CA THR A 18 22.07 -3.48 -8.51
C THR A 18 20.89 -3.95 -9.33
N GLN A 19 20.09 -2.99 -9.81
CA GLN A 19 19.02 -3.22 -10.75
C GLN A 19 19.68 -3.57 -12.10
N ALA A 20 20.31 -4.75 -12.18
CA ALA A 20 20.87 -5.31 -13.40
C ALA A 20 19.76 -5.66 -14.41
N MET A 21 18.50 -5.60 -13.98
CA MET A 21 17.33 -5.84 -14.80
C MET A 21 16.90 -4.53 -15.46
N LYS A 22 17.19 -4.37 -16.75
CA LYS A 22 16.60 -3.32 -17.57
C LYS A 22 15.11 -3.64 -17.73
N TRP A 23 14.26 -2.85 -17.07
CA TRP A 23 12.80 -2.99 -17.15
C TRP A 23 12.33 -2.82 -18.61
N ASP A 24 11.74 -3.87 -19.18
CA ASP A 24 11.08 -3.83 -20.47
C ASP A 24 9.60 -3.51 -20.27
N SER A 25 9.19 -2.29 -20.65
CA SER A 25 7.81 -1.83 -20.52
C SER A 25 6.81 -2.63 -21.36
N GLY A 26 7.26 -3.42 -22.33
CA GLY A 26 6.42 -4.33 -23.13
C GLY A 26 6.23 -5.72 -22.51
N ASN A 27 7.03 -6.07 -21.49
CA ASN A 27 7.02 -7.39 -20.88
C ASN A 27 6.32 -7.36 -19.50
N LEU A 28 5.05 -7.75 -19.46
CA LEU A 28 4.25 -7.85 -18.23
C LEU A 28 4.30 -9.25 -17.58
N SER A 29 5.27 -10.09 -17.95
CA SER A 29 5.36 -11.45 -17.42
C SER A 29 5.74 -11.43 -15.94
N VAL A 30 4.86 -12.00 -15.11
CA VAL A 30 5.10 -12.27 -13.68
C VAL A 30 5.62 -13.70 -13.45
N THR A 31 6.11 -14.35 -14.50
CA THR A 31 6.62 -15.72 -14.41
C THR A 31 7.82 -15.78 -13.47
N GLY A 32 7.76 -16.66 -12.46
CA GLY A 32 8.81 -16.82 -11.44
C GLY A 32 8.66 -15.94 -10.19
N PHE A 33 7.66 -15.04 -10.16
CA PHE A 33 7.35 -14.28 -8.96
C PHE A 33 6.72 -15.18 -7.89
N ARG A 34 7.29 -15.20 -6.68
CA ARG A 34 6.67 -15.83 -5.51
C ARG A 34 5.88 -14.76 -4.76
N LEU A 35 4.56 -14.90 -4.70
CA LEU A 35 3.73 -14.02 -3.88
C LEU A 35 4.03 -14.28 -2.40
N LEU A 36 4.49 -13.24 -1.69
CA LEU A 36 4.79 -13.23 -0.25
C LEU A 36 3.56 -13.13 0.65
N CYS A 37 2.34 -13.21 0.09
CA CYS A 37 1.06 -13.21 0.84
C CYS A 37 0.82 -14.56 1.55
N LYS A 38 1.86 -15.03 2.23
CA LYS A 38 2.02 -16.28 2.95
C LYS A 38 2.34 -15.89 4.40
N ALA A 39 1.33 -15.42 5.13
CA ALA A 39 1.52 -15.14 6.55
C ALA A 39 1.84 -16.47 7.26
N ALA A 40 3.03 -16.57 7.87
CA ALA A 40 3.34 -17.71 8.71
C ALA A 40 2.48 -17.61 9.97
N ASN A 41 1.54 -18.55 10.17
CA ASN A 41 0.75 -18.64 11.40
C ASN A 41 1.60 -18.88 12.66
N ASN A 42 2.90 -19.17 12.50
CA ASN A 42 3.84 -19.32 13.61
C ASN A 42 5.26 -18.92 13.15
N PRO A 43 5.89 -17.90 13.76
CA PRO A 43 7.25 -17.46 13.41
C PRO A 43 8.33 -18.54 13.69
N ASN A 44 8.02 -19.59 14.47
CA ASN A 44 8.94 -20.67 14.82
C ASN A 44 8.70 -21.98 14.04
N ALA A 45 7.67 -22.06 13.21
CA ALA A 45 7.39 -23.27 12.44
C ALA A 45 8.21 -23.26 11.13
N ARG A 46 9.34 -23.97 11.15
CA ARG A 46 10.27 -24.19 10.03
C ARG A 46 9.64 -24.81 8.77
N ALA A 47 8.36 -25.19 8.85
CA ALA A 47 7.51 -25.65 7.76
C ALA A 47 6.04 -25.27 8.00
N ALA A 48 5.75 -24.01 8.38
CA ALA A 48 4.38 -23.53 8.45
C ALA A 48 3.72 -23.70 7.08
N LEU A 49 2.73 -24.59 7.01
CA LEU A 49 1.82 -24.71 5.89
C LEU A 49 1.31 -23.31 5.55
N VAL A 50 1.71 -22.86 4.37
CA VAL A 50 1.30 -21.59 3.82
C VAL A 50 -0.17 -21.73 3.47
N LEU A 51 -1.03 -21.21 4.33
CA LEU A 51 -2.43 -21.08 3.98
C LEU A 51 -2.59 -19.78 3.17
N PRO A 52 -3.29 -19.83 2.03
CA PRO A 52 -3.65 -18.61 1.32
C PRO A 52 -4.46 -17.72 2.27
N ILE A 53 -4.08 -16.45 2.37
CA ILE A 53 -4.85 -15.45 3.10
C ILE A 53 -6.27 -15.46 2.50
N THR A 54 -7.24 -15.88 3.31
CA THR A 54 -8.62 -16.11 2.88
C THR A 54 -9.36 -14.80 2.56
N GLY A 55 -8.81 -13.69 3.01
CA GLY A 55 -9.27 -12.34 2.75
C GLY A 55 -8.80 -11.41 3.85
N ILE A 56 -9.01 -10.11 3.66
CA ILE A 56 -8.74 -9.07 4.66
C ILE A 56 -9.93 -8.11 4.68
N ASP A 57 -10.30 -7.61 5.86
CA ASP A 57 -11.33 -6.57 5.94
C ASP A 57 -10.90 -5.35 5.14
N PHE A 58 -11.83 -4.76 4.38
CA PHE A 58 -11.52 -3.51 3.66
C PHE A 58 -11.06 -2.39 4.61
N LYS A 59 -11.56 -2.36 5.85
CA LYS A 59 -11.15 -1.39 6.88
C LYS A 59 -9.69 -1.60 7.30
N SER A 60 -9.21 -2.84 7.32
CA SER A 60 -7.83 -3.16 7.67
C SER A 60 -6.84 -2.66 6.62
N LEU A 61 -7.27 -2.45 5.37
CA LEU A 61 -6.46 -1.81 4.33
C LEU A 61 -6.23 -0.30 4.57
N ALA A 62 -6.94 0.31 5.52
CA ALA A 62 -6.75 1.70 5.93
C ALA A 62 -5.69 1.88 7.02
N VAL A 63 -5.26 0.80 7.67
CA VAL A 63 -4.30 0.84 8.76
C VAL A 63 -2.97 1.40 8.22
N GLU A 64 -2.41 2.38 8.92
CA GLU A 64 -1.16 3.09 8.55
C GLU A 64 -1.20 3.85 7.22
N VAL A 65 -2.37 4.04 6.60
CA VAL A 65 -2.51 4.90 5.43
C VAL A 65 -2.47 6.36 5.86
N GLY A 66 -1.31 7.02 5.67
CA GLY A 66 -1.13 8.43 6.04
C GLY A 66 -1.96 9.39 5.20
N GLN A 67 -2.08 9.14 3.89
CA GLN A 67 -2.93 9.90 2.98
C GLN A 67 -3.61 8.94 2.01
N PHE A 68 -4.94 8.99 1.95
CA PHE A 68 -5.68 8.19 0.98
C PHE A 68 -5.44 8.69 -0.44
N PRO A 69 -5.24 7.77 -1.40
CA PRO A 69 -5.25 8.13 -2.80
C PRO A 69 -6.59 8.77 -3.19
N SER A 70 -6.60 9.61 -4.22
CA SER A 70 -7.79 10.31 -4.68
C SER A 70 -8.09 10.06 -6.16
N GLU A 71 -9.36 9.83 -6.48
CA GLU A 71 -9.81 9.69 -7.85
C GLU A 71 -9.63 11.00 -8.64
N THR A 72 -9.68 12.15 -7.96
CA THR A 72 -9.54 13.46 -8.56
C THR A 72 -8.10 13.70 -9.01
N THR A 73 -7.13 13.29 -8.20
CA THR A 73 -5.69 13.35 -8.55
C THR A 73 -5.25 12.18 -9.41
N GLY A 74 -6.05 11.10 -9.50
CA GLY A 74 -5.77 9.95 -10.35
C GLY A 74 -4.80 8.95 -9.73
N ASP A 75 -4.59 9.00 -8.42
CA ASP A 75 -3.85 8.03 -7.63
C ASP A 75 -4.78 6.98 -6.99
N GLY A 76 -6.10 7.24 -6.96
CA GLY A 76 -7.12 6.29 -6.49
C GLY A 76 -8.07 5.81 -7.59
N LEU A 77 -8.61 4.61 -7.39
CA LEU A 77 -9.64 3.93 -8.22
C LEU A 77 -10.62 3.17 -7.30
N ASP A 78 -11.25 2.10 -7.80
CA ASP A 78 -12.29 1.35 -7.11
C ASP A 78 -11.88 0.79 -5.75
N LEU A 79 -10.63 0.30 -5.59
CA LEU A 79 -10.18 -0.20 -4.28
C LEU A 79 -10.21 0.88 -3.21
N THR A 80 -9.76 2.09 -3.53
CA THR A 80 -9.81 3.24 -2.62
C THR A 80 -11.24 3.54 -2.18
N ARG A 81 -12.20 3.50 -3.11
CA ARG A 81 -13.62 3.73 -2.83
C ARG A 81 -14.20 2.68 -1.91
N CYS A 82 -13.89 1.41 -2.17
CA CYS A 82 -14.31 0.29 -1.33
C CYS A 82 -13.78 0.43 0.10
N VAL A 83 -12.50 0.79 0.27
CA VAL A 83 -11.90 1.02 1.60
C VAL A 83 -12.58 2.19 2.32
N LEU A 84 -12.75 3.33 1.63
CA LEU A 84 -13.41 4.51 2.19
C LEU A 84 -14.88 4.22 2.54
N TYR A 85 -15.57 3.39 1.76
CA TYR A 85 -16.92 2.95 2.07
C TYR A 85 -16.95 2.07 3.32
N ALA A 86 -16.08 1.08 3.42
CA ALA A 86 -16.02 0.19 4.58
C ALA A 86 -15.65 0.95 5.87
N LEU A 87 -14.82 1.99 5.79
CA LEU A 87 -14.55 2.88 6.92
C LEU A 87 -15.77 3.67 7.39
N LYS A 88 -16.64 4.08 6.46
CA LYS A 88 -17.89 4.79 6.77
C LYS A 88 -19.00 3.87 7.27
N ASN A 89 -18.92 2.58 6.95
CA ASN A 89 -19.89 1.55 7.32
C ASN A 89 -19.20 0.47 8.16
N PRO A 90 -18.82 0.77 9.42
CA PRO A 90 -18.06 -0.12 10.29
C PRO A 90 -18.81 -1.39 10.69
N ASP A 91 -20.13 -1.45 10.50
CA ASP A 91 -20.93 -2.63 10.82
C ASP A 91 -21.01 -3.64 9.66
N GLU A 92 -20.58 -3.24 8.45
CA GLU A 92 -20.53 -4.15 7.31
C GLU A 92 -19.23 -4.98 7.31
N ASP A 93 -19.36 -6.30 7.32
CA ASP A 93 -18.24 -7.26 7.28
C ASP A 93 -17.76 -7.49 5.83
N LEU A 94 -17.25 -6.42 5.22
CA LEU A 94 -16.76 -6.43 3.85
C LEU A 94 -15.31 -6.95 3.79
N ILE A 95 -15.09 -8.02 3.02
CA ILE A 95 -13.81 -8.70 2.87
C ILE A 95 -13.26 -8.56 1.45
N TYR A 96 -12.03 -8.09 1.33
CA TYR A 96 -11.26 -8.13 0.08
C TYR A 96 -10.51 -9.46 -0.04
N PRO A 97 -10.43 -10.10 -1.23
CA PRO A 97 -11.01 -9.65 -2.51
C PRO A 97 -12.45 -10.14 -2.75
N ARG A 98 -13.02 -10.96 -1.86
CA ARG A 98 -14.31 -11.63 -2.04
C ARG A 98 -15.44 -10.68 -2.43
N ASP A 99 -15.58 -9.60 -1.69
CA ASP A 99 -16.72 -8.66 -1.81
C ASP A 99 -16.38 -7.47 -2.72
N PHE A 100 -15.21 -7.47 -3.35
CA PHE A 100 -14.75 -6.35 -4.17
C PHE A 100 -15.67 -6.07 -5.35
N ALA A 101 -16.04 -7.10 -6.11
CA ALA A 101 -16.88 -6.94 -7.30
C ALA A 101 -18.31 -6.50 -6.96
N SER A 102 -18.90 -7.09 -5.91
CA SER A 102 -20.26 -6.74 -5.45
C SER A 102 -20.29 -5.32 -4.89
N LEU A 103 -19.32 -4.96 -4.06
CA LEU A 103 -19.20 -3.62 -3.48
C LEU A 103 -18.91 -2.56 -4.57
N THR A 104 -18.04 -2.85 -5.52
CA THR A 104 -17.80 -1.93 -6.64
C THR A 104 -19.08 -1.70 -7.45
N SER A 105 -19.87 -2.75 -7.64
CA SER A 105 -21.15 -2.66 -8.35
C SER A 105 -22.17 -1.82 -7.58
N SER A 106 -22.26 -1.98 -6.25
CA SER A 106 -23.18 -1.18 -5.42
C SER A 106 -22.78 0.30 -5.37
N LEU A 107 -21.49 0.61 -5.53
CA LEU A 107 -20.96 1.97 -5.59
C LEU A 107 -21.13 2.64 -6.98
N GLY A 108 -21.97 2.10 -7.87
CA GLY A 108 -22.18 2.66 -9.21
C GLY A 108 -21.28 2.07 -10.29
N GLY A 109 -20.62 0.95 -9.98
CA GLY A 109 -19.83 0.17 -10.92
C GLY A 109 -18.36 0.58 -11.01
N PRO A 110 -17.57 -0.21 -11.78
CA PRO A 110 -16.14 0.03 -11.95
C PRO A 110 -15.87 1.36 -12.66
N ILE A 111 -14.90 2.10 -12.15
CA ILE A 111 -14.46 3.35 -12.79
C ILE A 111 -13.54 3.01 -13.96
N LYS A 112 -13.82 3.63 -15.11
CA LYS A 112 -12.91 3.57 -16.26
C LYS A 112 -11.61 4.30 -15.94
N PRO A 113 -10.44 3.64 -16.10
CA PRO A 113 -9.15 4.31 -15.97
C PRO A 113 -9.07 5.52 -16.90
N ARG A 114 -8.47 6.61 -16.42
CA ARG A 114 -8.23 7.83 -17.18
C ARG A 114 -6.73 7.98 -17.39
N ALA A 115 -6.32 8.83 -18.32
CA ALA A 115 -4.89 9.05 -18.60
C ALA A 115 -4.07 9.42 -17.33
N LYS A 116 -4.66 10.25 -16.45
CA LYS A 116 -4.04 10.63 -15.16
C LYS A 116 -3.81 9.46 -14.18
N THR A 117 -4.51 8.35 -14.39
CA THR A 117 -4.44 7.13 -13.60
C THR A 117 -3.35 6.18 -14.07
N HIS A 118 -2.71 6.47 -15.20
CA HIS A 118 -1.60 5.66 -15.70
C HIS A 118 -0.36 5.85 -14.80
N ASP A 119 0.38 4.76 -14.59
CA ASP A 119 1.60 4.76 -13.78
C ASP A 119 2.60 5.85 -14.18
N ARG A 120 2.73 6.11 -15.49
CA ARG A 120 3.58 7.18 -16.02
C ARG A 120 3.24 8.55 -15.41
N GLU A 121 1.95 8.89 -15.37
CA GLU A 121 1.48 10.16 -14.82
C GLU A 121 1.63 10.19 -13.30
N THR A 122 1.32 9.07 -12.63
CA THR A 122 1.49 8.92 -11.18
C THR A 122 2.93 9.09 -10.75
N PHE A 123 3.88 8.42 -11.41
CA PHE A 123 5.31 8.58 -11.15
C PHE A 123 5.81 9.97 -11.53
N GLY A 124 5.25 10.59 -12.57
CA GLY A 124 5.54 11.98 -12.91
C GLY A 124 5.20 12.94 -11.77
N ARG A 125 4.04 12.76 -11.11
CA ARG A 125 3.65 13.55 -9.93
C ARG A 125 4.56 13.30 -8.74
N TRP A 126 4.85 12.03 -8.44
CA TRP A 126 5.74 11.65 -7.34
C TRP A 126 7.15 12.24 -7.49
N LYS A 127 7.73 12.19 -8.70
CA LYS A 127 9.05 12.78 -8.98
C LYS A 127 9.08 14.28 -8.75
N LYS A 128 7.99 14.99 -9.09
CA LYS A 128 7.87 16.43 -8.83
C LYS A 128 7.81 16.73 -7.33
N LEU A 129 7.08 15.94 -6.55
CA LEU A 129 7.02 16.08 -5.10
C LEU A 129 8.37 15.77 -4.44
N SER A 130 9.13 14.77 -4.91
CA SER A 130 10.45 14.48 -4.37
C SER A 130 11.53 15.51 -4.77
N ALA A 131 11.33 16.24 -5.87
CA ALA A 131 12.24 17.31 -6.31
C ALA A 131 12.03 18.60 -5.51
N VAL A 132 10.85 18.80 -4.94
CA VAL A 132 10.57 19.81 -3.92
C VAL A 132 10.92 19.14 -2.59
N GLY A 133 12.18 19.23 -2.16
CA GLY A 133 12.68 18.51 -0.99
C GLY A 133 11.74 18.60 0.24
N PRO A 134 11.77 17.62 1.16
CA PRO A 134 10.85 17.61 2.28
C PRO A 134 11.04 18.90 3.09
N ALA A 135 9.98 19.70 3.22
CA ALA A 135 9.88 20.67 4.30
C ALA A 135 9.92 19.83 5.58
N ASN A 136 11.08 19.76 6.21
CA ASN A 136 11.32 18.95 7.38
C ASN A 136 10.53 19.55 8.56
N PRO A 137 9.44 18.92 9.04
CA PRO A 137 8.63 19.50 10.11
C PRO A 137 9.34 19.49 11.47
N PHE A 138 10.54 18.92 11.56
CA PHE A 138 11.34 18.81 12.79
C PHE A 138 12.46 19.86 12.94
N THR A 139 12.46 20.94 12.14
CA THR A 139 13.49 22.02 12.27
C THR A 139 12.96 23.34 12.84
N ALA A 140 11.73 23.39 13.34
CA ALA A 140 11.09 24.62 13.80
C ALA A 140 11.26 24.94 15.30
N GLU A 141 12.24 24.37 16.01
CA GLU A 141 12.39 24.62 17.45
C GLU A 141 13.84 24.79 17.94
N GLU A 142 14.68 25.51 17.18
CA GLU A 142 15.97 25.98 17.70
C GLU A 142 16.31 27.39 17.21
N SER A 143 15.42 28.35 17.48
CA SER A 143 15.77 29.78 17.46
C SER A 143 14.85 30.59 18.37
N ARG A 144 14.94 30.36 19.67
CA ARG A 144 14.65 31.38 20.69
C ARG A 144 15.91 31.58 21.50
N GLY A 145 16.67 32.60 21.10
CA GLY A 145 17.51 33.35 22.04
C GLY A 145 16.66 34.24 22.94
#